data_AF-A0A962UGJ6-F1
#
_entry.id   AF-A0A962UGJ6-F1
#
_cell.length_a   1.000
_cell.length_b   1.000
_cell.length_c   1.000
_cell.angle_alpha   90.00
_cell.angle_beta   90.00
_cell.angle_gamma   90.00
#
_symmetry.space_group_name_H-M   'P 1'
#
loop_
_entity.id
_entity.type
_entity.pdbx_description
1 polymer ?
#
loop_
_entity_poly.entity_id
_entity_poly.type
_entity_poly.pdbx_seq_one_letter_code
_entity_poly.pdbx_strand_id
1 'polypeptide(L)'
;MSLVLLSGLAVSIRWAWSASEPMEPLPMALPDHHPPITSTNGGYVGAQSCAECHTTEYRHWKDSQHAQAMQLATESSVLGDFHDVSFSYAGITSTFFRRDGKFMVRTDGPDGTLQDYEIAYTFGVYPLQQYLIGFPDGRYQALGIAWDSRPKEQGGQRWFHLYPDQNLTHKDPLHWTGLQQNWNYMCAECHSTNLHKNYDPKLNRFNTTWSEINVACEACHGPGADHLAWAKKEGDWQKLNSTKGLAIALDERHGLQFQLRAFAMKGLDLATPFLNPKPSALWTAATQAATDSAPATAQRSAGRELELCARCHSRRGLFWEDYVFGQSLLD
;
A
#
# COMPACT_ATOMS: atom_id res chain seq x y z
N MET A 1 -20.76 9.60 -87.10
CA MET A 1 -20.77 8.24 -86.53
C MET A 1 -20.02 8.29 -85.20
N SER A 2 -20.76 7.94 -84.14
CA SER A 2 -20.50 7.95 -82.69
C SER A 2 -19.05 8.02 -82.16
N LEU A 3 -18.77 9.05 -81.35
CA LEU A 3 -17.74 9.03 -80.30
C LEU A 3 -18.38 8.51 -79.01
N VAL A 4 -17.82 7.47 -78.42
CA VAL A 4 -18.20 6.92 -77.11
C VAL A 4 -17.39 7.63 -76.03
N LEU A 5 -18.05 8.35 -75.12
CA LEU A 5 -17.46 8.90 -73.90
C LEU A 5 -17.63 7.91 -72.75
N LEU A 6 -16.52 7.36 -72.25
CA LEU A 6 -16.46 6.59 -71.01
C LEU A 6 -16.50 7.54 -69.80
N SER A 7 -17.60 7.51 -69.04
CA SER A 7 -17.69 8.18 -67.73
C SER A 7 -17.10 7.27 -66.65
N GLY A 8 -15.95 7.66 -66.09
CA GLY A 8 -15.39 7.04 -64.89
C GLY A 8 -16.09 7.54 -63.62
N LEU A 9 -16.69 6.64 -62.84
CA LEU A 9 -17.16 6.92 -61.49
C LEU A 9 -15.96 6.86 -60.53
N ALA A 10 -15.53 8.01 -60.00
CA ALA A 10 -14.59 8.06 -58.90
C ALA A 10 -15.36 7.96 -57.57
N VAL A 11 -15.32 6.79 -56.93
CA VAL A 11 -15.81 6.60 -55.56
C VAL A 11 -14.75 7.14 -54.60
N SER A 12 -15.01 8.30 -54.00
CA SER A 12 -14.19 8.85 -52.93
C SER A 12 -14.60 8.21 -51.60
N ILE A 13 -13.78 7.28 -51.10
CA ILE A 13 -13.92 6.74 -49.74
C ILE A 13 -13.44 7.82 -48.77
N ARG A 14 -14.39 8.51 -48.13
CA ARG A 14 -14.10 9.37 -46.99
C ARG A 14 -13.85 8.48 -45.77
N TRP A 15 -12.60 8.43 -45.32
CA TRP A 15 -12.25 7.91 -44.01
C TRP A 15 -12.82 8.86 -42.95
N ALA A 16 -13.98 8.53 -42.41
CA ALA A 16 -14.50 9.18 -41.22
C ALA A 16 -13.60 8.75 -40.05
N TRP A 17 -12.73 9.66 -39.61
CA TRP A 17 -12.13 9.55 -38.28
C TRP A 17 -13.27 9.59 -37.27
N SER A 18 -13.54 8.45 -36.63
CA SER A 18 -14.40 8.40 -35.46
C SER A 18 -13.74 9.28 -34.39
N ALA A 19 -14.29 10.46 -34.15
CA ALA A 19 -14.02 11.18 -32.92
C ALA A 19 -14.32 10.21 -31.76
N SER A 20 -13.32 9.99 -30.90
CA SER A 20 -13.47 9.22 -29.67
C SER A 20 -14.72 9.68 -28.95
N GLU A 21 -15.67 8.77 -28.71
CA GLU A 21 -16.83 9.06 -27.89
C GLU A 21 -16.39 9.68 -26.56
N PRO A 22 -17.11 10.68 -26.04
CA PRO A 22 -16.78 11.28 -24.74
C PRO A 22 -16.87 10.19 -23.67
N MET A 23 -15.70 9.75 -23.18
CA MET A 23 -15.64 8.75 -22.13
C MET A 23 -16.34 9.25 -20.88
N GLU A 24 -17.24 8.42 -20.37
CA GLU A 24 -17.90 8.63 -19.09
C GLU A 24 -16.82 8.73 -17.99
N PRO A 25 -16.80 9.82 -17.21
CA PRO A 25 -15.86 9.95 -16.10
C PRO A 25 -16.12 8.83 -15.09
N LEU A 26 -15.05 8.21 -14.59
CA LEU A 26 -15.19 7.33 -13.43
C LEU A 26 -15.82 8.13 -12.30
N PRO A 27 -16.73 7.54 -11.51
CA PRO A 27 -17.34 8.24 -10.38
C PRO A 27 -16.23 8.82 -9.50
N MET A 28 -16.15 10.15 -9.45
CA MET A 28 -15.23 10.90 -8.58
C MET A 28 -15.58 10.75 -7.09
N ALA A 29 -16.67 10.03 -6.78
CA ALA A 29 -17.04 9.73 -5.42
C ALA A 29 -16.04 8.71 -4.86
N LEU A 30 -15.21 9.19 -3.93
CA LEU A 30 -14.51 8.30 -3.02
C LEU A 30 -15.54 7.39 -2.36
N PRO A 31 -15.33 6.07 -2.32
CA PRO A 31 -16.27 5.21 -1.64
C PRO A 31 -16.28 5.60 -0.16
N ASP A 32 -17.46 5.97 0.36
CA ASP A 32 -17.66 6.43 1.75
C ASP A 32 -17.20 5.38 2.79
N HIS A 33 -17.09 4.12 2.34
CA HIS A 33 -16.62 2.96 3.08
C HIS A 33 -15.71 2.13 2.19
N HIS A 34 -14.87 1.25 2.78
CA HIS A 34 -14.16 0.23 2.01
C HIS A 34 -15.13 -0.43 1.01
N PRO A 35 -14.75 -0.63 -0.26
CA PRO A 35 -15.61 -1.32 -1.20
C PRO A 35 -16.03 -2.66 -0.57
N PRO A 36 -17.34 -2.97 -0.51
CA PRO A 36 -17.79 -4.21 0.09
C PRO A 36 -17.10 -5.37 -0.63
N ILE A 37 -16.47 -6.25 0.15
CA ILE A 37 -15.83 -7.45 -0.37
C ILE A 37 -16.93 -8.28 -1.04
N THR A 38 -17.01 -8.18 -2.37
CA THR A 38 -17.76 -9.16 -3.15
C THR A 38 -16.90 -10.42 -3.14
N SER A 39 -17.28 -11.37 -2.29
CA SER A 39 -16.52 -12.60 -1.97
C SER A 39 -16.39 -13.60 -3.14
N THR A 40 -16.22 -13.14 -4.39
CA THR A 40 -16.43 -14.01 -5.55
C THR A 40 -15.31 -13.99 -6.59
N ASN A 41 -14.33 -13.09 -6.50
CA ASN A 41 -13.09 -13.23 -7.27
C ASN A 41 -11.90 -13.42 -6.33
N GLY A 42 -11.36 -14.65 -6.29
CA GLY A 42 -10.08 -14.95 -5.67
C GLY A 42 -10.12 -15.51 -4.24
N GLY A 43 -11.28 -15.64 -3.59
CA GLY A 43 -11.41 -16.29 -2.27
C GLY A 43 -11.01 -15.45 -1.06
N TYR A 44 -10.88 -14.13 -1.22
CA TYR A 44 -10.64 -13.19 -0.13
C TYR A 44 -11.93 -12.91 0.65
N VAL A 45 -11.85 -12.89 1.98
CA VAL A 45 -13.00 -12.78 2.90
C VAL A 45 -12.92 -11.57 3.82
N GLY A 46 -11.77 -10.91 3.89
CA GLY A 46 -11.52 -9.71 4.68
C GLY A 46 -11.14 -9.98 6.14
N ALA A 47 -10.36 -9.07 6.71
CA ALA A 47 -9.92 -9.13 8.11
C ALA A 47 -11.08 -9.25 9.12
N GLN A 48 -12.27 -8.74 8.79
CA GLN A 48 -13.43 -8.83 9.67
C GLN A 48 -13.89 -10.28 9.89
N SER A 49 -13.83 -11.14 8.87
CA SER A 49 -14.14 -12.57 9.02
C SER A 49 -13.14 -13.27 9.94
N CYS A 50 -11.87 -12.84 9.92
CA CYS A 50 -10.85 -13.34 10.82
C CYS A 50 -11.16 -12.97 12.29
N ALA A 51 -11.69 -11.76 12.52
CA ALA A 51 -12.00 -11.24 13.86
C ALA A 51 -13.04 -12.06 14.62
N GLU A 52 -13.91 -12.80 13.92
CA GLU A 52 -14.95 -13.65 14.52
C GLU A 52 -14.36 -14.77 15.39
N CYS A 53 -13.18 -15.30 15.02
CA CYS A 53 -12.47 -16.35 15.76
C CYS A 53 -11.15 -15.85 16.38
N HIS A 54 -10.46 -14.90 15.75
CA HIS A 54 -9.13 -14.41 16.10
C HIS A 54 -9.16 -12.98 16.67
N THR A 55 -9.95 -12.78 17.73
CA THR A 55 -10.20 -11.45 18.31
C THR A 55 -8.94 -10.77 18.84
N THR A 56 -7.96 -11.54 19.33
CA THR A 56 -6.72 -10.98 19.90
C THR A 56 -5.76 -10.53 18.82
N GLU A 57 -5.54 -11.38 17.83
CA GLU A 57 -4.70 -11.10 16.68
C GLU A 57 -5.27 -9.92 15.88
N TYR A 58 -6.58 -9.90 15.66
CA TYR A 58 -7.25 -8.81 14.96
C TYR A 58 -7.05 -7.46 15.68
N ARG A 59 -7.17 -7.43 17.02
CA ARG A 59 -6.93 -6.21 17.81
C ARG A 59 -5.50 -5.71 17.65
N HIS A 60 -4.51 -6.61 17.76
CA HIS A 60 -3.10 -6.23 17.59
C HIS A 60 -2.81 -5.76 16.17
N TRP A 61 -3.39 -6.41 15.16
CA TRP A 61 -3.26 -5.99 13.77
C TRP A 61 -3.88 -4.60 13.55
N LYS A 62 -5.08 -4.35 14.07
CA LYS A 62 -5.80 -3.09 13.87
C LYS A 62 -5.03 -1.87 14.39
N ASP A 63 -4.27 -2.05 15.47
CA ASP A 63 -3.42 -1.00 16.06
C ASP A 63 -2.00 -0.95 15.45
N SER A 64 -1.71 -1.79 14.45
CA SER A 64 -0.40 -1.88 13.82
C SER A 64 -0.24 -0.92 12.63
N GLN A 65 1.02 -0.64 12.27
CA GLN A 65 1.31 0.15 11.07
C GLN A 65 0.88 -0.54 9.77
N HIS A 66 0.68 -1.86 9.77
CA HIS A 66 0.14 -2.58 8.61
C HIS A 66 -1.33 -2.23 8.35
N ALA A 67 -2.17 -2.24 9.39
CA ALA A 67 -3.56 -1.81 9.29
C ALA A 67 -3.67 -0.30 9.01
N GLN A 68 -2.70 0.48 9.48
CA GLN A 68 -2.63 1.93 9.32
C GLN A 68 -1.80 2.38 8.11
N ALA A 69 -1.35 1.44 7.26
CA ALA A 69 -0.50 1.74 6.10
C ALA A 69 -1.20 2.71 5.14
N MET A 70 -2.52 2.57 5.02
CA MET A 70 -3.40 3.51 4.33
C MET A 70 -4.82 3.41 4.88
N GLN A 71 -5.51 4.54 5.01
CA GLN A 71 -6.87 4.62 5.56
C GLN A 71 -7.65 5.72 4.85
N LEU A 72 -8.99 5.60 4.76
CA LEU A 72 -9.84 6.70 4.33
C LEU A 72 -9.55 7.95 5.17
N ALA A 73 -9.55 9.13 4.56
CA ALA A 73 -9.36 10.38 5.29
C ALA A 73 -10.63 10.73 6.09
N THR A 74 -10.60 10.44 7.40
CA THR A 74 -11.70 10.65 8.34
C THR A 74 -11.18 11.36 9.58
N GLU A 75 -12.09 11.84 10.42
CA GLU A 75 -11.74 12.43 11.73
C GLU A 75 -10.92 11.47 12.62
N SER A 76 -11.10 10.16 12.44
CA SER A 76 -10.38 9.15 13.24
C SER A 76 -9.01 8.78 12.70
N SER A 77 -8.69 9.13 11.45
CA SER A 77 -7.49 8.64 10.75
C SER A 77 -6.54 9.77 10.33
N VAL A 78 -7.05 11.00 10.16
CA VAL A 78 -6.23 12.18 9.87
C VAL A 78 -5.57 12.69 11.14
N LEU A 79 -4.24 12.75 11.11
CA LEU A 79 -3.42 13.26 12.21
C LEU A 79 -3.00 14.73 12.01
N GLY A 80 -3.03 15.20 10.76
CA GLY A 80 -2.60 16.54 10.41
C GLY A 80 -3.59 17.62 10.80
N ASP A 81 -3.08 18.84 10.96
CA ASP A 81 -3.89 20.00 11.25
C ASP A 81 -4.53 20.56 9.97
N PHE A 82 -5.86 20.49 9.87
CA PHE A 82 -6.67 21.03 8.77
C PHE A 82 -7.56 22.22 9.22
N HIS A 83 -7.15 22.97 10.25
CA HIS A 83 -7.88 24.16 10.73
C HIS A 83 -7.40 25.45 10.03
N ASP A 84 -7.52 25.49 8.70
CA ASP A 84 -7.14 26.64 7.86
C ASP A 84 -5.66 27.05 7.98
N VAL A 85 -4.78 26.06 8.16
CA VAL A 85 -3.34 26.28 8.33
C VAL A 85 -2.62 26.36 6.99
N SER A 86 -1.67 27.28 6.89
CA SER A 86 -0.86 27.46 5.67
C SER A 86 0.59 27.05 5.88
N PHE A 87 1.14 26.39 4.88
CA PHE A 87 2.53 25.97 4.79
C PHE A 87 3.14 26.50 3.49
N SER A 88 4.20 27.30 3.60
CA SER A 88 4.87 27.90 2.45
C SER A 88 6.23 27.23 2.22
N TYR A 89 6.47 26.80 0.99
CA TYR A 89 7.72 26.17 0.59
C TYR A 89 7.99 26.43 -0.90
N ALA A 90 9.25 26.72 -1.25
CA ALA A 90 9.70 26.94 -2.64
C ALA A 90 8.84 27.93 -3.47
N GLY A 91 8.23 28.94 -2.82
CA GLY A 91 7.39 29.94 -3.48
C GLY A 91 5.92 29.55 -3.64
N ILE A 92 5.52 28.35 -3.20
CA ILE A 92 4.13 27.89 -3.17
C ILE A 92 3.62 27.95 -1.73
N THR A 93 2.43 28.51 -1.53
CA THR A 93 1.72 28.46 -0.25
C THR A 93 0.57 27.46 -0.38
N SER A 94 0.66 26.37 0.38
CA SER A 94 -0.40 25.38 0.48
C SER A 94 -1.24 25.62 1.73
N THR A 95 -2.56 25.49 1.63
CA THR A 95 -3.48 25.68 2.78
C THR A 95 -4.28 24.41 3.03
N PHE A 96 -4.26 23.89 4.25
CA PHE A 96 -4.98 22.69 4.68
C PHE A 96 -6.22 23.11 5.47
N PHE A 97 -7.39 22.70 5.00
CA PHE A 97 -8.68 23.17 5.54
C PHE A 97 -9.76 22.09 5.47
N ARG A 98 -10.93 22.35 6.09
CA ARG A 98 -12.12 21.49 6.01
C ARG A 98 -13.17 22.17 5.11
N ARG A 99 -13.87 21.41 4.27
CA ARG A 99 -15.02 21.88 3.49
C ARG A 99 -16.03 20.75 3.35
N ASP A 100 -17.30 21.01 3.65
CA ASP A 100 -18.40 20.04 3.51
C ASP A 100 -18.10 18.68 4.19
N GLY A 101 -17.47 18.69 5.37
CA GLY A 101 -17.08 17.49 6.11
C GLY A 101 -15.82 16.78 5.59
N LYS A 102 -15.21 17.27 4.52
CA LYS A 102 -14.04 16.69 3.84
C LYS A 102 -12.75 17.42 4.21
N PHE A 103 -11.64 16.70 4.16
CA PHE A 103 -10.30 17.24 4.31
C PHE A 103 -9.80 17.75 2.97
N MET A 104 -9.32 18.99 2.92
CA MET A 104 -8.96 19.66 1.69
C MET A 104 -7.55 20.25 1.78
N VAL A 105 -6.88 20.35 0.63
CA VAL A 105 -5.67 21.14 0.46
C VAL A 105 -5.81 22.06 -0.75
N ARG A 106 -5.48 23.34 -0.57
CA ARG A 106 -5.21 24.26 -1.68
C ARG A 106 -3.73 24.22 -1.98
N THR A 107 -3.32 23.78 -3.17
CA THR A 107 -1.90 23.68 -3.57
C THR A 107 -1.75 23.71 -5.09
N ASP A 108 -0.53 23.79 -5.61
CA ASP A 108 -0.28 23.87 -7.05
C ASP A 108 -0.55 22.54 -7.76
N GLY A 109 -1.22 22.61 -8.91
CA GLY A 109 -1.64 21.44 -9.68
C GLY A 109 -0.66 21.03 -10.79
N PRO A 110 -1.11 20.14 -11.70
CA PRO A 110 -0.33 19.72 -12.87
C PRO A 110 0.08 20.87 -13.81
N ASP A 111 -0.65 21.99 -13.77
CA ASP A 111 -0.38 23.20 -14.55
C ASP A 111 0.35 24.29 -13.74
N GLY A 112 0.70 24.01 -12.48
CA GLY A 112 1.34 24.95 -11.56
C GLY A 112 0.40 26.01 -10.96
N THR A 113 -0.91 25.92 -11.22
CA THR A 113 -1.91 26.83 -10.63
C THR A 113 -2.45 26.27 -9.33
N LEU A 114 -2.79 27.15 -8.37
CA LEU A 114 -3.38 26.73 -7.11
C LEU A 114 -4.83 26.27 -7.32
N GLN A 115 -5.14 25.06 -6.85
CA GLN A 115 -6.48 24.47 -6.88
C GLN A 115 -6.78 23.80 -5.54
N ASP A 116 -8.07 23.58 -5.28
CA ASP A 116 -8.53 22.86 -4.09
C ASP A 116 -8.67 21.37 -4.44
N TYR A 117 -8.01 20.53 -3.65
CA TYR A 117 -8.05 19.07 -3.78
C TYR A 117 -8.61 18.44 -2.53
N GLU A 118 -9.47 17.45 -2.71
CA GLU A 118 -9.92 16.58 -1.63
C GLU A 118 -8.82 15.58 -1.28
N ILE A 119 -8.57 15.43 0.02
CA ILE A 119 -7.70 14.40 0.57
C ILE A 119 -8.51 13.13 0.69
N ALA A 120 -8.17 12.14 -0.11
CA ALA A 120 -8.89 10.88 -0.17
C ALA A 120 -8.50 9.90 0.92
N TYR A 121 -7.19 9.78 1.13
CA TYR A 121 -6.61 8.79 2.04
C TYR A 121 -5.46 9.39 2.84
N THR A 122 -5.29 8.88 4.05
CA THR A 122 -4.02 8.99 4.77
C THR A 122 -3.10 7.85 4.37
N PHE A 123 -1.80 8.12 4.36
CA PHE A 123 -0.78 7.17 3.93
C PHE A 123 0.38 7.17 4.93
N GLY A 124 0.50 6.05 5.66
CA GLY A 124 1.35 5.95 6.83
C GLY A 124 0.77 6.58 8.10
N VAL A 125 1.49 6.42 9.20
CA VAL A 125 1.06 6.86 10.54
C VAL A 125 2.20 7.37 11.42
N TYR A 126 3.38 6.76 11.35
CA TYR A 126 4.55 7.15 12.15
C TYR A 126 5.86 6.80 11.44
N PRO A 127 6.89 7.67 11.43
CA PRO A 127 6.97 8.98 12.10
C PRO A 127 6.27 10.12 11.33
N LEU A 128 5.64 9.83 10.20
CA LEU A 128 4.94 10.80 9.38
C LEU A 128 3.66 10.20 8.81
N GLN A 129 2.74 11.07 8.43
CA GLN A 129 1.55 10.75 7.65
C GLN A 129 1.52 11.62 6.39
N GLN A 130 1.53 10.97 5.24
CA GLN A 130 1.27 11.58 3.94
C GLN A 130 -0.23 11.51 3.60
N TYR A 131 -0.61 12.18 2.53
CA TYR A 131 -1.99 12.26 2.07
C TYR A 131 -2.07 12.00 0.58
N LEU A 132 -3.08 11.24 0.16
CA LEU A 132 -3.31 10.91 -1.25
C LEU A 132 -4.48 11.70 -1.81
N ILE A 133 -4.32 12.17 -3.04
CA ILE A 133 -5.32 12.92 -3.80
C ILE A 133 -5.70 12.11 -5.04
N GLY A 134 -7.00 11.87 -5.23
CA GLY A 134 -7.54 11.16 -6.40
C GLY A 134 -7.75 12.07 -7.60
N PHE A 135 -7.51 11.54 -8.80
CA PHE A 135 -7.75 12.21 -10.09
C PHE A 135 -8.82 11.47 -10.91
N PRO A 136 -9.51 12.16 -11.84
CA PRO A 136 -10.57 11.54 -12.66
C PRO A 136 -10.13 10.38 -13.55
N ASP A 137 -8.83 10.22 -13.78
CA ASP A 137 -8.24 9.11 -14.55
C ASP A 137 -7.88 7.90 -13.67
N GLY A 138 -8.31 7.89 -12.41
CA GLY A 138 -8.10 6.82 -11.44
C GLY A 138 -6.72 6.83 -10.77
N ARG A 139 -5.87 7.82 -11.07
CA ARG A 139 -4.61 8.01 -10.35
C ARG A 139 -4.86 8.55 -8.95
N TYR A 140 -4.15 7.98 -7.99
CA TYR A 140 -3.92 8.61 -6.69
C TYR A 140 -2.49 9.14 -6.66
N GLN A 141 -2.33 10.37 -6.20
CA GLN A 141 -1.04 11.05 -6.09
C GLN A 141 -0.68 11.32 -4.63
N ALA A 142 0.54 10.97 -4.25
CA ALA A 142 1.06 11.24 -2.92
C ALA A 142 1.53 12.70 -2.81
N LEU A 143 0.96 13.44 -1.88
CA LEU A 143 1.33 14.84 -1.65
C LEU A 143 2.79 14.94 -1.14
N GLY A 144 3.54 15.89 -1.71
CA GLY A 144 4.93 16.18 -1.31
C GLY A 144 5.07 16.78 0.10
N ILE A 145 3.95 17.21 0.69
CA ILE A 145 3.84 17.77 2.02
C ILE A 145 3.24 16.70 2.94
N ALA A 146 3.90 16.42 4.05
CA ALA A 146 3.50 15.43 5.04
C ALA A 146 3.34 16.05 6.42
N TRP A 147 2.57 15.36 7.27
CA TRP A 147 2.48 15.66 8.69
C TRP A 147 3.53 14.86 9.47
N ASP A 148 4.32 15.53 10.29
CA ASP A 148 5.21 14.90 11.25
C ASP A 148 4.39 14.43 12.46
N SER A 149 4.14 13.14 12.58
CA SER A 149 3.27 12.58 13.63
C SER A 149 4.03 12.30 14.93
N ARG A 150 5.33 12.59 14.99
CA ARG A 150 6.11 12.46 16.23
C ARG A 150 5.58 13.40 17.33
N PRO A 151 5.87 13.11 18.60
CA PRO A 151 5.55 14.02 19.70
C PRO A 151 6.18 15.40 19.50
N LYS A 152 5.52 16.44 20.02
CA LYS A 152 5.97 17.84 19.90
C LYS A 152 7.34 18.04 20.54
N GLU A 153 7.64 17.30 21.61
CA GLU A 153 8.93 17.29 22.32
C GLU A 153 10.08 16.80 21.43
N GLN A 154 9.78 16.06 20.37
CA GLN A 154 10.74 15.59 19.35
C GLN A 154 10.73 16.47 18.09
N GLY A 155 10.02 17.61 18.12
CA GLY A 155 9.88 18.53 16.99
C GLY A 155 8.83 18.12 15.94
N GLY A 156 7.94 17.18 16.28
CA GLY A 156 6.82 16.78 15.45
C GLY A 156 5.57 17.65 15.63
N GLN A 157 4.43 17.12 15.23
CA GLN A 157 3.13 17.81 15.16
C GLN A 157 3.17 19.05 14.26
N ARG A 158 3.70 18.90 13.03
CA ARG A 158 3.83 19.99 12.06
C ARG A 158 3.85 19.50 10.62
N TRP A 159 3.46 20.38 9.71
CA TRP A 159 3.65 20.20 8.27
C TRP A 159 5.13 20.36 7.87
N PHE A 160 5.59 19.53 6.94
CA PHE A 160 6.91 19.63 6.35
C PHE A 160 6.93 19.10 4.91
N HIS A 161 7.90 19.55 4.13
CA HIS A 161 8.13 19.05 2.76
C HIS A 161 9.08 17.84 2.80
N LEU A 162 8.74 16.78 2.07
CA LEU A 162 9.52 15.52 2.05
C LEU A 162 10.87 15.66 1.34
N TYR A 163 10.98 16.63 0.44
CA TYR A 163 12.20 16.97 -0.28
C TYR A 163 12.67 18.35 0.18
N PRO A 164 13.35 18.47 1.35
CA PRO A 164 13.88 19.75 1.80
C PRO A 164 14.93 20.27 0.80
N ASP A 165 15.07 21.59 0.75
CA ASP A 165 16.02 22.32 -0.13
C ASP A 165 15.89 22.06 -1.65
N GLN A 166 14.81 21.44 -2.13
CA GLN A 166 14.53 21.22 -3.56
C GLN A 166 13.35 22.07 -4.04
N ASN A 167 13.49 22.70 -5.21
CA ASN A 167 12.40 23.40 -5.88
C ASN A 167 11.77 22.51 -6.96
N LEU A 168 10.89 21.59 -6.54
CA LEU A 168 10.18 20.69 -7.44
C LEU A 168 8.97 21.40 -8.05
N THR A 169 9.17 22.07 -9.19
CA THR A 169 8.06 22.71 -9.92
C THR A 169 7.12 21.68 -10.55
N HIS A 170 5.90 22.08 -10.94
CA HIS A 170 4.93 21.22 -11.66
C HIS A 170 5.45 20.47 -12.90
N LYS A 171 6.62 20.85 -13.43
CA LYS A 171 7.28 20.18 -14.57
C LYS A 171 8.23 19.06 -14.15
N ASP A 172 8.53 18.95 -12.87
CA ASP A 172 9.47 17.97 -12.33
C ASP A 172 8.80 16.60 -12.16
N PRO A 173 9.41 15.49 -12.60
CA PRO A 173 8.87 14.15 -12.38
C PRO A 173 8.62 13.77 -10.90
N LEU A 174 9.32 14.39 -9.96
CA LEU A 174 9.16 14.22 -8.51
C LEU A 174 8.12 15.17 -7.88
N HIS A 175 7.59 16.14 -8.64
CA HIS A 175 6.44 16.92 -8.19
C HIS A 175 5.28 16.00 -7.81
N TRP A 176 4.43 16.42 -6.86
CA TRP A 176 3.37 15.55 -6.33
C TRP A 176 2.37 15.08 -7.40
N THR A 177 2.21 15.83 -8.50
CA THR A 177 1.39 15.40 -9.65
C THR A 177 2.17 14.61 -10.71
N GLY A 178 3.48 14.44 -10.52
CA GLY A 178 4.38 13.72 -11.41
C GLY A 178 4.27 12.21 -11.32
N LEU A 179 4.95 11.51 -12.24
CA LEU A 179 4.88 10.05 -12.33
C LEU A 179 5.52 9.33 -11.13
N GLN A 180 6.53 9.94 -10.49
CA GLN A 180 7.23 9.31 -9.37
C GLN A 180 6.47 9.37 -8.04
N GLN A 181 5.33 10.09 -8.01
CA GLN A 181 4.46 10.21 -6.84
C GLN A 181 3.14 9.44 -7.00
N ASN A 182 3.00 8.71 -8.13
CA ASN A 182 1.81 7.95 -8.43
C ASN A 182 1.70 6.72 -7.51
N TRP A 183 0.70 6.73 -6.64
CA TRP A 183 0.48 5.65 -5.68
C TRP A 183 0.15 4.32 -6.35
N ASN A 184 -0.69 4.30 -7.39
CA ASN A 184 -1.17 3.06 -8.03
C ASN A 184 0.00 2.20 -8.52
N TYR A 185 0.99 2.84 -9.13
CA TYR A 185 2.17 2.17 -9.68
C TYR A 185 3.28 1.98 -8.63
N MET A 186 3.55 2.98 -7.78
CA MET A 186 4.72 2.98 -6.89
C MET A 186 4.49 2.30 -5.54
N CYS A 187 3.25 2.30 -5.04
CA CYS A 187 2.98 2.10 -3.61
C CYS A 187 1.89 1.05 -3.35
N ALA A 188 0.87 1.01 -4.20
CA ALA A 188 -0.39 0.33 -3.93
C ALA A 188 -0.23 -1.17 -3.64
N GLU A 189 0.68 -1.85 -4.33
CA GLU A 189 0.91 -3.29 -4.21
C GLU A 189 1.40 -3.69 -2.82
N CYS A 190 2.27 -2.88 -2.21
CA CYS A 190 2.84 -3.16 -0.90
C CYS A 190 1.94 -2.65 0.25
N HIS A 191 1.01 -1.75 -0.04
CA HIS A 191 0.22 -1.03 0.96
C HIS A 191 -1.28 -1.37 0.88
N SER A 192 -1.64 -2.44 0.15
CA SER A 192 -3.02 -2.92 -0.01
C SER A 192 -3.05 -4.45 0.04
N THR A 193 -4.25 -5.03 0.09
CA THR A 193 -4.48 -6.47 0.06
C THR A 193 -5.25 -6.85 -1.20
N ASN A 194 -4.74 -7.85 -1.94
CA ASN A 194 -5.31 -8.32 -3.20
C ASN A 194 -5.54 -7.18 -4.22
N LEU A 195 -4.49 -6.40 -4.47
CA LEU A 195 -4.56 -5.27 -5.39
C LEU A 195 -4.48 -5.72 -6.86
N HIS A 196 -5.36 -5.19 -7.69
CA HIS A 196 -5.23 -5.21 -9.14
C HIS A 196 -5.14 -3.78 -9.65
N LYS A 197 -4.04 -3.44 -10.35
CA LYS A 197 -3.81 -2.07 -10.84
C LYS A 197 -4.81 -1.68 -11.93
N ASN A 198 -5.17 -2.64 -12.79
CA ASN A 198 -6.06 -2.47 -13.95
C ASN A 198 -5.71 -1.20 -14.75
N TYR A 199 -4.45 -1.09 -15.16
CA TYR A 199 -3.99 0.04 -15.96
C TYR A 199 -4.37 -0.15 -17.43
N ASP A 200 -5.06 0.81 -18.02
CA ASP A 200 -5.32 0.83 -19.45
C ASP A 200 -4.29 1.73 -20.16
N PRO A 201 -3.36 1.16 -20.95
CA PRO A 201 -2.33 1.93 -21.64
C PRO A 201 -2.87 2.76 -22.82
N LYS A 202 -4.02 2.38 -23.41
CA LYS A 202 -4.63 3.14 -24.51
C LYS A 202 -5.31 4.39 -23.97
N LEU A 203 -5.96 4.27 -22.82
CA LEU A 203 -6.64 5.38 -22.16
C LEU A 203 -5.73 6.18 -21.23
N ASN A 204 -4.58 5.60 -20.85
CA ASN A 204 -3.67 6.12 -19.83
C ASN A 204 -4.39 6.37 -18.49
N ARG A 205 -5.08 5.34 -17.99
CA ARG A 205 -5.92 5.41 -16.79
C ARG A 205 -5.73 4.20 -15.91
N PHE A 206 -6.03 4.35 -14.62
CA PHE A 206 -6.11 3.23 -13.69
C PHE A 206 -7.57 2.95 -13.35
N ASN A 207 -7.91 1.67 -13.21
CA ASN A 207 -9.13 1.23 -12.57
C ASN A 207 -8.79 0.34 -11.37
N THR A 208 -7.90 0.85 -10.50
CA THR A 208 -7.29 0.04 -9.44
C THR A 208 -8.33 -0.44 -8.44
N THR A 209 -8.32 -1.75 -8.16
CA THR A 209 -9.21 -2.41 -7.19
C THR A 209 -8.39 -3.14 -6.15
N TRP A 210 -8.94 -3.35 -4.95
CA TRP A 210 -8.35 -4.10 -3.86
C TRP A 210 -9.44 -4.77 -3.02
N SER A 211 -9.08 -5.78 -2.23
CA SER A 211 -9.98 -6.34 -1.20
C SER A 211 -9.94 -5.52 0.08
N GLU A 212 -8.76 -5.07 0.50
CA GLU A 212 -8.59 -4.14 1.64
C GLU A 212 -7.51 -3.11 1.30
N ILE A 213 -7.70 -1.87 1.74
CA ILE A 213 -6.85 -0.74 1.33
C ILE A 213 -5.57 -0.61 2.18
N ASN A 214 -5.23 -1.65 2.91
CA ASN A 214 -4.08 -1.72 3.80
C ASN A 214 -3.44 -3.10 3.74
N VAL A 215 -2.41 -3.34 4.55
CA VAL A 215 -1.78 -4.66 4.68
C VAL A 215 -2.59 -5.47 5.70
N ALA A 216 -3.59 -6.19 5.21
CA ALA A 216 -4.53 -6.95 6.03
C ALA A 216 -4.07 -8.39 6.29
N CYS A 217 -4.91 -9.17 6.98
CA CYS A 217 -4.61 -10.57 7.32
C CYS A 217 -4.24 -11.39 6.07
N GLU A 218 -5.02 -11.22 5.00
CA GLU A 218 -4.90 -12.00 3.78
C GLU A 218 -3.76 -11.51 2.86
N ALA A 219 -3.13 -10.37 3.16
CA ALA A 219 -1.87 -9.96 2.52
C ALA A 219 -0.72 -10.90 2.91
N CYS A 220 -0.79 -11.48 4.12
CA CYS A 220 0.20 -12.41 4.64
C CYS A 220 -0.22 -13.87 4.52
N HIS A 221 -1.50 -14.15 4.79
CA HIS A 221 -2.03 -15.51 4.84
C HIS A 221 -2.62 -16.00 3.51
N GLY A 222 -2.75 -15.11 2.54
CA GLY A 222 -3.47 -15.36 1.28
C GLY A 222 -4.99 -15.44 1.49
N PRO A 223 -5.74 -15.83 0.44
CA PRO A 223 -7.19 -15.93 0.47
C PRO A 223 -7.70 -16.86 1.59
N GLY A 224 -8.67 -16.40 2.38
CA GLY A 224 -9.18 -17.09 3.56
C GLY A 224 -10.40 -17.99 3.35
N ALA A 225 -10.99 -18.04 2.15
CA ALA A 225 -12.22 -18.81 1.91
C ALA A 225 -12.08 -20.30 2.27
N ASP A 226 -10.98 -20.94 1.86
CA ASP A 226 -10.69 -22.34 2.20
C ASP A 226 -10.45 -22.52 3.71
N HIS A 227 -9.84 -21.54 4.37
CA HIS A 227 -9.66 -21.57 5.82
C HIS A 227 -11.00 -21.51 6.55
N LEU A 228 -11.95 -20.68 6.08
CA LEU A 228 -13.30 -20.63 6.63
C LEU A 228 -14.05 -21.94 6.39
N ALA A 229 -13.97 -22.50 5.18
CA ALA A 229 -14.59 -23.80 4.87
C ALA A 229 -14.02 -24.91 5.75
N TRP A 230 -12.70 -24.91 5.98
CA TRP A 230 -12.04 -25.83 6.91
C TRP A 230 -12.54 -25.66 8.34
N ALA A 231 -12.60 -24.44 8.85
CA ALA A 231 -13.02 -24.14 10.22
C ALA A 231 -14.50 -24.52 10.47
N LYS A 232 -15.38 -24.30 9.48
CA LYS A 232 -16.80 -24.62 9.53
C LYS A 232 -17.13 -26.06 9.15
N LYS A 233 -16.15 -26.83 8.68
CA LYS A 233 -16.29 -28.21 8.17
C LYS A 233 -17.28 -28.30 7.00
N GLU A 234 -17.18 -27.36 6.07
CA GLU A 234 -18.01 -27.27 4.87
C GLU A 234 -17.33 -27.91 3.66
N GLY A 235 -18.09 -28.51 2.74
CA GLY A 235 -17.57 -29.14 1.54
C GLY A 235 -16.54 -30.25 1.82
N ASP A 236 -15.52 -30.36 0.97
CA ASP A 236 -14.42 -31.34 1.08
C ASP A 236 -13.31 -30.88 2.06
N TRP A 237 -13.67 -30.26 3.18
CA TRP A 237 -12.73 -29.64 4.13
C TRP A 237 -11.60 -30.55 4.61
N GLN A 238 -11.79 -31.88 4.62
CA GLN A 238 -10.77 -32.83 5.04
C GLN A 238 -9.52 -32.75 4.17
N LYS A 239 -9.66 -32.37 2.89
CA LYS A 239 -8.54 -32.15 1.97
C LYS A 239 -7.66 -30.96 2.38
N LEU A 240 -8.22 -30.03 3.17
CA LEU A 240 -7.56 -28.80 3.61
C LEU A 240 -6.77 -28.97 4.92
N ASN A 241 -6.84 -30.15 5.56
CA ASN A 241 -6.28 -30.37 6.90
C ASN A 241 -4.78 -30.08 7.02
N SER A 242 -3.99 -30.33 5.97
CA SER A 242 -2.54 -30.15 6.01
C SER A 242 -2.11 -28.70 6.26
N THR A 243 -2.89 -27.72 5.78
CA THR A 243 -2.62 -26.28 5.98
C THR A 243 -3.72 -25.57 6.76
N LYS A 244 -4.70 -26.34 7.26
CA LYS A 244 -5.94 -25.81 7.84
C LYS A 244 -6.70 -24.89 6.85
N GLY A 245 -6.55 -25.11 5.55
CA GLY A 245 -7.15 -24.26 4.50
C GLY A 245 -6.47 -22.90 4.30
N LEU A 246 -5.34 -22.61 4.94
CA LEU A 246 -4.57 -21.41 4.63
C LEU A 246 -3.78 -21.60 3.34
N ALA A 247 -3.81 -20.58 2.46
CA ALA A 247 -2.95 -20.52 1.29
C ALA A 247 -1.47 -20.39 1.69
N ILE A 248 -1.19 -19.59 2.72
CA ILE A 248 0.14 -19.45 3.32
C ILE A 248 0.07 -19.74 4.82
N ALA A 249 0.60 -20.90 5.20
CA ALA A 249 0.86 -21.25 6.59
C ALA A 249 2.24 -20.69 7.01
N LEU A 250 2.24 -19.71 7.92
CA LEU A 250 3.44 -19.11 8.53
C LEU A 250 3.87 -19.91 9.76
N ASP A 251 4.09 -21.21 9.59
CA ASP A 251 4.37 -22.17 10.65
C ASP A 251 5.84 -22.61 10.71
N GLU A 252 6.74 -21.92 10.01
CA GLU A 252 8.16 -22.29 9.98
C GLU A 252 8.86 -22.17 11.33
N ARG A 253 8.23 -21.49 12.29
CA ARG A 253 8.69 -21.38 13.68
C ARG A 253 8.01 -22.36 14.64
N HIS A 254 7.09 -23.18 14.16
CA HIS A 254 6.40 -24.15 14.98
C HIS A 254 7.39 -25.16 15.55
N GLY A 255 7.39 -25.32 16.88
CA GLY A 255 8.34 -26.21 17.57
C GLY A 255 9.77 -25.68 17.71
N LEU A 256 10.06 -24.44 17.27
CA LEU A 256 11.34 -23.80 17.61
C LEU A 256 11.37 -23.47 19.10
N GLN A 257 12.27 -24.14 19.82
CA GLN A 257 12.58 -23.79 21.20
C GLN A 257 13.75 -22.82 21.21
N PHE A 258 13.49 -21.57 21.60
CA PHE A 258 14.56 -20.63 21.93
C PHE A 258 15.14 -21.04 23.28
N GLN A 259 16.29 -21.71 23.26
CA GLN A 259 17.15 -21.82 24.43
C GLN A 259 17.71 -20.42 24.72
N LEU A 260 16.94 -19.60 25.43
CA LEU A 260 17.49 -18.41 26.07
C LEU A 260 18.58 -18.93 27.00
N ARG A 261 19.85 -18.73 26.63
CA ARG A 261 20.95 -18.87 27.58
C ARG A 261 20.67 -17.83 28.66
N ALA A 262 20.06 -18.26 29.74
CA ALA A 262 20.06 -17.52 30.98
C ALA A 262 21.54 -17.40 31.38
N PHE A 263 22.18 -16.30 31.00
CA PHE A 263 23.38 -15.87 31.69
C PHE A 263 22.92 -15.66 33.13
N ALA A 264 23.28 -16.62 33.98
CA ALA A 264 23.04 -16.55 35.40
C ALA A 264 23.68 -15.25 35.91
N MET A 265 22.89 -14.20 36.07
CA MET A 265 23.25 -13.04 36.87
C MET A 265 23.27 -13.48 38.33
N LYS A 266 24.28 -14.25 38.72
CA LYS A 266 24.67 -14.35 40.12
C LYS A 266 25.27 -13.00 40.50
N GLY A 267 24.46 -12.14 41.11
CA GLY A 267 24.97 -11.06 41.95
C GLY A 267 24.82 -9.63 41.47
N LEU A 268 23.75 -9.27 40.74
CA LEU A 268 23.30 -7.87 40.74
C LEU A 268 21.84 -7.81 41.16
N ASP A 269 21.68 -7.60 42.46
CA ASP A 269 20.47 -7.08 43.08
C ASP A 269 20.33 -5.61 42.64
N LEU A 270 19.50 -5.34 41.64
CA LEU A 270 19.11 -3.99 41.26
C LEU A 270 17.61 -3.96 40.99
N ALA A 271 16.85 -3.77 42.06
CA ALA A 271 15.62 -3.01 42.00
C ALA A 271 15.97 -1.58 41.54
N THR A 272 15.62 -1.23 40.30
CA THR A 272 15.06 0.08 39.90
C THR A 272 14.74 0.09 38.40
N PRO A 273 13.63 0.73 37.98
CA PRO A 273 13.19 0.76 36.59
C PRO A 273 13.83 1.97 35.90
N PHE A 274 14.70 1.81 34.92
CA PHE A 274 14.98 2.79 33.85
C PHE A 274 16.07 2.22 32.93
N LEU A 275 15.94 2.51 31.63
CA LEU A 275 16.92 2.34 30.55
C LEU A 275 16.92 0.99 29.80
N ASN A 276 16.13 0.98 28.75
CA ASN A 276 16.32 0.20 27.52
C ASN A 276 17.75 0.47 26.98
N PRO A 277 18.70 -0.49 26.97
CA PRO A 277 19.93 -0.31 26.22
C PRO A 277 19.63 -0.50 24.73
N LYS A 278 20.26 0.32 23.88
CA LYS A 278 20.20 0.16 22.42
C LYS A 278 20.72 -1.25 22.05
N PRO A 279 20.05 -1.99 21.15
CA PRO A 279 20.44 -3.36 20.76
C PRO A 279 21.86 -3.49 20.19
N SER A 280 22.47 -2.37 19.77
CA SER A 280 23.81 -2.33 19.19
C SER A 280 24.95 -2.55 20.20
N ALA A 281 24.69 -2.50 21.51
CA ALA A 281 25.72 -2.70 22.53
C ALA A 281 25.93 -4.18 22.93
N LEU A 282 25.08 -5.10 22.45
CA LEU A 282 25.14 -6.54 22.76
C LEU A 282 25.83 -7.38 21.68
N TRP A 283 26.33 -6.74 20.61
CA TRP A 283 27.02 -7.40 19.49
C TRP A 283 28.50 -7.02 19.42
N THR A 284 29.22 -7.08 20.53
CA THR A 284 30.67 -7.27 20.47
C THR A 284 30.95 -8.77 20.49
N ALA A 285 31.17 -9.32 19.30
CA ALA A 285 31.64 -10.69 19.13
C ALA A 285 32.96 -10.86 19.91
N ALA A 286 32.91 -11.59 21.03
CA ALA A 286 34.10 -12.07 21.70
C ALA A 286 34.76 -13.09 20.76
N THR A 287 35.81 -12.67 20.07
CA THR A 287 36.74 -13.56 19.38
C THR A 287 37.54 -14.34 20.41
N GLN A 288 36.99 -15.47 20.86
CA GLN A 288 37.77 -16.53 21.47
C GLN A 288 37.36 -17.85 20.83
N ALA A 289 38.32 -18.44 20.13
CA ALA A 289 38.21 -19.73 19.49
C ALA A 289 37.95 -20.80 20.57
N ALA A 290 36.70 -21.23 20.67
CA ALA A 290 36.34 -22.52 21.26
C ALA A 290 35.98 -23.43 20.09
N THR A 291 36.90 -24.33 19.76
CA THR A 291 36.70 -25.43 18.82
C THR A 291 35.79 -26.47 19.46
N ASP A 292 34.50 -26.17 19.52
CA ASP A 292 33.44 -27.17 19.64
C ASP A 292 32.36 -26.75 18.66
N SER A 293 32.36 -27.41 17.51
CA SER A 293 31.37 -27.22 16.44
C SER A 293 29.97 -27.32 17.04
N ALA A 294 29.27 -26.19 17.13
CA ALA A 294 27.85 -26.19 17.44
C ALA A 294 27.16 -27.18 16.49
N PRO A 295 26.25 -28.05 16.97
CA PRO A 295 25.51 -28.94 16.08
C PRO A 295 24.86 -28.06 15.01
N ALA A 296 25.05 -28.43 13.74
CA ALA A 296 24.48 -27.72 12.62
C ALA A 296 22.99 -27.54 12.91
N THR A 297 22.57 -26.28 13.03
CA THR A 297 21.14 -25.97 13.09
C THR A 297 20.54 -26.54 11.82
N ALA A 298 19.49 -27.35 11.98
CA ALA A 298 18.81 -27.98 10.85
C ALA A 298 18.59 -26.93 9.76
N GLN A 299 18.99 -27.26 8.54
CA GLN A 299 18.88 -26.39 7.38
C GLN A 299 17.44 -25.86 7.31
N ARG A 300 17.26 -24.53 7.41
CA ARG A 300 15.94 -23.89 7.40
C ARG A 300 15.24 -24.31 6.10
N SER A 301 14.22 -25.16 6.20
CA SER A 301 13.62 -25.83 5.06
C SER A 301 12.55 -24.99 4.33
N ALA A 302 12.23 -23.79 4.81
CA ALA A 302 11.36 -22.87 4.10
C ALA A 302 11.63 -21.43 4.53
N GLY A 303 11.73 -20.52 3.57
CA GLY A 303 11.85 -19.08 3.78
C GLY A 303 10.55 -18.34 3.49
N ARG A 304 9.36 -18.95 3.63
CA ARG A 304 8.11 -18.33 3.16
C ARG A 304 7.81 -17.06 3.93
N GLU A 305 8.00 -17.05 5.26
CA GLU A 305 7.91 -15.83 6.07
C GLU A 305 8.87 -14.74 5.57
N LEU A 306 10.11 -15.11 5.22
CA LEU A 306 11.11 -14.16 4.71
C LEU A 306 10.74 -13.64 3.33
N GLU A 307 10.34 -14.51 2.40
CA GLU A 307 9.93 -14.14 1.04
C GLU A 307 8.68 -13.28 1.04
N LEU A 308 7.71 -13.61 1.89
CA LEU A 308 6.48 -12.86 2.07
C LEU A 308 6.77 -11.44 2.55
N CYS A 309 7.54 -11.30 3.63
CA CYS A 309 7.92 -10.00 4.16
C CYS A 309 8.85 -9.21 3.21
N ALA A 310 9.71 -9.90 2.46
CA ALA A 310 10.67 -9.27 1.57
C ALA A 310 9.99 -8.52 0.42
N ARG A 311 8.83 -8.98 -0.07
CA ARG A 311 8.08 -8.27 -1.13
C ARG A 311 7.85 -6.80 -0.78
N CYS A 312 7.37 -6.53 0.44
CA CYS A 312 7.10 -5.17 0.90
C CYS A 312 8.36 -4.47 1.44
N HIS A 313 9.17 -5.16 2.24
CA HIS A 313 10.26 -4.51 3.01
C HIS A 313 11.62 -4.46 2.29
N SER A 314 11.78 -5.18 1.18
CA SER A 314 12.96 -5.04 0.30
C SER A 314 12.68 -4.22 -0.96
N ARG A 315 11.47 -3.63 -1.07
CA ARG A 315 10.97 -2.91 -2.26
C ARG A 315 11.03 -3.76 -3.54
N ARG A 316 10.75 -5.06 -3.41
CA ARG A 316 10.69 -6.01 -4.54
C ARG A 316 9.22 -6.32 -4.83
N GLY A 317 8.55 -5.37 -5.47
CA GLY A 317 7.20 -5.57 -6.02
C GLY A 317 7.27 -6.30 -7.36
N LEU A 318 6.17 -6.96 -7.72
CA LEU A 318 5.94 -7.47 -9.07
C LEU A 318 5.45 -6.29 -9.93
N PHE A 319 6.26 -5.92 -10.91
CA PHE A 319 5.93 -4.79 -11.78
C PHE A 319 4.77 -5.15 -12.74
N TRP A 320 4.53 -6.44 -13.01
CA TRP A 320 3.48 -7.03 -13.85
C TRP A 320 2.93 -8.34 -13.23
N GLU A 321 1.71 -8.77 -13.60
CA GLU A 321 1.20 -10.12 -13.30
C GLU A 321 2.04 -11.20 -14.03
N ASP A 322 2.10 -12.45 -13.57
CA ASP A 322 3.07 -13.45 -14.04
C ASP A 322 3.32 -13.44 -15.57
N TYR A 323 4.59 -13.29 -15.99
CA TYR A 323 4.97 -13.29 -17.41
C TYR A 323 4.59 -14.61 -18.09
N VAL A 324 3.74 -14.54 -19.10
CA VAL A 324 3.45 -15.65 -20.00
C VAL A 324 4.09 -15.36 -21.37
N PHE A 325 4.94 -16.28 -21.85
CA PHE A 325 5.56 -16.15 -23.17
C PHE A 325 4.51 -15.97 -24.27
N GLY A 326 4.50 -14.80 -24.90
CA GLY A 326 3.53 -14.44 -25.96
C GLY A 326 2.36 -13.57 -25.50
N GLN A 327 2.20 -13.30 -24.20
CA GLN A 327 1.30 -12.26 -23.69
C GLN A 327 2.04 -10.92 -23.58
N SER A 328 1.29 -9.81 -23.71
CA SER A 328 1.85 -8.48 -23.59
C SER A 328 2.31 -8.23 -22.15
N LEU A 329 3.44 -7.52 -21.99
CA LEU A 329 3.98 -7.13 -20.67
C LEU A 329 3.09 -6.13 -19.92
N LEU A 330 1.99 -5.70 -20.54
CA LEU A 330 1.10 -4.63 -20.10
C LEU A 330 -0.37 -5.07 -20.06
N ASP A 331 -0.63 -6.38 -20.21
CA ASP A 331 -1.99 -6.93 -20.16
C ASP A 331 -2.35 -7.38 -18.74
#